data_AF-A0A8B6XRV2-F1
#
_entry.id   AF-A0A8B6XRV2-F1
#
_cell.length_a   1.000
_cell.length_b   1.000
_cell.length_c   1.000
_cell.angle_alpha   90.00
_cell.angle_beta   90.00
_cell.angle_gamma   90.00
#
_symmetry.space_group_name_H-M   'P 1'
#
loop_
_entity.id
_entity.type
_entity.pdbx_description
1 polymer ?
#
loop_
_entity_poly.entity_id
_entity_poly.type
_entity_poly.pdbx_seq_one_letter_code
_entity_poly.pdbx_strand_id
1 'polypeptide(L)'
;GCSMNINEVLLRCSYADNEDFQIERQEPEFKKLEHKANELKAILGKIPEEIQDRSKFLQTIKDIASAIKELLDSVNHVLKTYQDQGRVKEYRK
;
A
#
# COMPACT_ATOMS: atom_id res chain seq x y z
N GLY A 1 24.64 -19.78 -17.84
CA GLY A 1 24.34 -19.28 -16.48
C GLY A 1 23.07 -18.47 -16.54
N CYS A 2 22.12 -18.70 -15.64
CA CYS A 2 20.86 -17.97 -15.62
C CYS A 2 21.14 -16.54 -15.14
N SER A 3 21.04 -15.56 -16.05
CA SER A 3 21.13 -14.13 -15.73
C SER A 3 19.78 -13.68 -15.20
N MET A 4 19.55 -13.82 -13.88
CA MET A 4 18.31 -13.39 -13.24
C MET A 4 18.45 -11.94 -12.78
N ASN A 5 17.51 -11.07 -13.17
CA ASN A 5 17.49 -9.69 -12.71
C ASN A 5 16.92 -9.64 -11.28
N ILE A 6 17.78 -9.44 -10.29
CA ILE A 6 17.41 -9.46 -8.86
C ILE A 6 16.36 -8.38 -8.55
N ASN A 7 16.40 -7.22 -9.20
CA ASN A 7 15.41 -6.16 -8.98
C ASN A 7 14.02 -6.59 -9.44
N GLU A 8 13.95 -7.35 -10.52
CA GLU A 8 12.69 -7.89 -11.03
C GLU A 8 12.08 -8.92 -10.07
N VAL A 9 12.92 -9.80 -9.54
CA VAL A 9 12.51 -10.81 -8.55
C VAL A 9 12.02 -10.14 -7.27
N LEU A 10 12.77 -9.15 -6.75
CA LEU A 10 12.36 -8.40 -5.56
C LEU A 10 11.02 -7.70 -5.76
N LEU A 11 10.78 -7.12 -6.93
CA LEU A 11 9.51 -6.46 -7.24
C LEU A 11 8.35 -7.45 -7.35
N ARG A 12 8.55 -8.63 -7.95
CA ARG A 12 7.53 -9.70 -7.94
C ARG A 12 7.23 -10.18 -6.52
N CYS A 13 8.26 -10.28 -5.68
CA CYS A 13 8.13 -10.68 -4.29
C CYS A 13 7.55 -9.57 -3.39
N SER A 14 7.45 -8.32 -3.84
CA SER A 14 6.93 -7.23 -2.99
C SER A 14 5.44 -7.39 -2.64
N TYR A 15 4.72 -8.21 -3.41
CA TYR A 15 3.34 -8.60 -3.10
C TYR A 15 3.22 -9.76 -2.11
N ALA A 16 4.30 -10.53 -1.88
CA ALA A 16 4.24 -11.62 -0.92
C ALA A 16 3.91 -11.07 0.48
N ASP A 17 2.99 -11.73 1.18
CA ASP A 17 2.59 -11.34 2.53
C ASP A 17 3.84 -11.25 3.41
N ASN A 18 4.05 -10.07 3.98
CA ASN A 18 5.18 -9.78 4.83
C ASN A 18 4.62 -9.42 6.20
N GLU A 19 4.71 -10.38 7.11
CA GLU A 19 4.16 -10.31 8.47
C GLU A 19 4.72 -9.11 9.24
N ASP A 20 5.94 -8.65 8.91
CA ASP A 20 6.59 -7.51 9.56
C ASP A 20 5.82 -6.18 9.37
N PHE A 21 4.95 -6.11 8.35
CA PHE A 21 4.13 -4.93 8.05
C PHE A 21 2.64 -5.12 8.38
N GLN A 22 2.26 -6.23 8.99
CA GLN A 22 0.86 -6.45 9.40
C GLN A 22 0.46 -5.48 10.50
N ILE A 23 -0.74 -4.92 10.36
CA ILE A 23 -1.30 -4.05 11.37
C ILE A 23 -2.14 -4.92 12.32
N GLU A 24 -1.64 -5.17 13.52
CA GLU A 24 -2.30 -6.00 14.54
C GLU A 24 -3.65 -5.43 15.00
N ARG A 25 -3.82 -4.12 14.85
CA ARG A 25 -5.04 -3.38 15.19
C ARG A 25 -6.24 -3.85 14.37
N GLN A 26 -7.33 -4.11 15.06
CA GLN A 26 -8.57 -4.67 14.48
C GLN A 26 -9.59 -3.60 14.10
N GLU A 27 -9.35 -2.33 14.47
CA GLU A 27 -10.27 -1.26 14.13
C GLU A 27 -10.36 -1.07 12.61
N PRO A 28 -11.57 -0.78 12.09
CA PRO A 28 -11.84 -0.83 10.65
C PRO A 28 -10.98 0.14 9.84
N GLU A 29 -10.57 1.27 10.42
CA GLU A 29 -9.71 2.25 9.74
C GLU A 29 -8.30 1.68 9.51
N PHE A 30 -7.78 0.89 10.45
CA PHE A 30 -6.48 0.22 10.31
C PHE A 30 -6.54 -0.96 9.35
N LYS A 31 -7.63 -1.73 9.36
CA LYS A 31 -7.84 -2.80 8.37
C LYS A 31 -8.01 -2.25 6.95
N LYS A 32 -8.68 -1.11 6.79
CA LYS A 32 -8.76 -0.41 5.51
C LYS A 32 -7.39 0.09 5.05
N LEU A 33 -6.59 0.66 5.96
CA LEU A 33 -5.24 1.12 5.66
C LEU A 33 -4.33 -0.04 5.21
N GLU A 34 -4.36 -1.15 5.93
CA GLU A 34 -3.63 -2.38 5.60
C GLU A 34 -4.03 -2.91 4.21
N HIS A 35 -5.33 -2.95 3.93
CA HIS A 35 -5.85 -3.35 2.62
C HIS A 35 -5.33 -2.44 1.49
N LYS A 36 -5.37 -1.11 1.66
CA LYS A 36 -4.85 -0.16 0.66
C LYS A 36 -3.34 -0.27 0.44
N ALA A 37 -2.58 -0.56 1.50
CA ALA A 37 -1.15 -0.82 1.38
C ALA A 37 -0.88 -2.11 0.58
N ASN A 38 -1.66 -3.16 0.81
CA ASN A 38 -1.55 -4.42 0.08
C ASN A 38 -1.96 -4.29 -1.40
N GLU A 39 -3.02 -3.53 -1.70
CA GLU A 39 -3.41 -3.22 -3.09
C GLU A 39 -2.29 -2.50 -3.85
N LEU A 40 -1.66 -1.48 -3.25
CA LEU A 40 -0.55 -0.78 -3.88
C LEU A 40 0.65 -1.71 -4.13
N LYS A 41 1.04 -2.52 -3.15
CA LYS A 41 2.11 -3.52 -3.30
C LYS A 41 1.82 -4.51 -4.44
N ALA A 42 0.56 -4.94 -4.57
CA ALA A 42 0.12 -5.85 -5.63
C ALA A 42 0.28 -5.23 -7.03
N ILE A 43 -0.11 -3.96 -7.20
CA ILE A 43 0.01 -3.26 -8.48
C ILE A 43 1.48 -3.05 -8.84
N LEU A 44 2.32 -2.66 -7.88
CA LEU A 44 3.76 -2.51 -8.10
C LEU A 44 4.43 -3.84 -8.52
N GLY A 45 3.99 -4.96 -7.95
CA GLY A 45 4.50 -6.29 -8.29
C GLY A 45 4.23 -6.75 -9.72
N LYS A 46 3.26 -6.14 -10.42
CA LYS A 46 2.93 -6.44 -11.83
C LYS A 46 3.82 -5.73 -12.85
N ILE A 47 4.56 -4.71 -12.43
CA ILE A 47 5.44 -3.92 -13.32
C ILE A 47 6.35 -4.79 -14.19
N PRO A 48 7.05 -5.83 -13.66
CA PRO A 48 7.89 -6.72 -14.46
C PRO A 48 7.20 -7.35 -15.66
N GLU A 49 5.93 -7.71 -15.51
CA GLU A 49 5.14 -8.41 -16.52
C GLU A 49 4.50 -7.42 -17.50
N GLU A 50 4.08 -6.27 -17.00
CA GLU A 50 3.31 -5.28 -17.76
C GLU A 50 4.21 -4.29 -18.51
N ILE A 51 5.46 -4.06 -18.08
CA ILE A 51 6.38 -3.07 -18.68
C ILE A 51 6.72 -3.32 -20.16
N GLN A 52 6.64 -4.58 -20.61
CA GLN A 52 6.92 -4.95 -22.00
C GLN A 52 5.77 -4.58 -22.95
N ASP A 53 4.54 -4.43 -22.43
CA ASP A 53 3.36 -4.03 -23.18
C ASP A 53 3.02 -2.57 -22.84
N ARG A 54 3.28 -1.67 -23.80
CA ARG A 54 3.08 -0.23 -23.60
C ARG A 54 1.66 0.13 -23.14
N SER A 55 0.63 -0.53 -23.67
CA SER A 55 -0.75 -0.22 -23.33
C SER A 55 -1.09 -0.68 -21.91
N LYS A 56 -0.63 -1.88 -21.53
CA LYS A 56 -0.77 -2.38 -20.17
C LYS A 56 0.00 -1.51 -19.18
N PHE A 57 1.26 -1.19 -19.48
CA PHE A 57 2.10 -0.36 -18.60
C PHE A 57 1.51 1.03 -18.35
N LEU A 58 0.92 1.66 -19.37
CA LEU A 58 0.21 2.94 -19.19
C LEU A 58 -1.01 2.81 -18.28
N GLN A 59 -1.69 1.66 -18.29
CA GLN A 59 -2.78 1.38 -17.35
C GLN A 59 -2.23 1.15 -15.95
N THR A 60 -1.15 0.37 -15.80
CA THR A 60 -0.44 0.16 -14.53
C THR A 60 -0.05 1.48 -13.88
N ILE A 61 0.47 2.44 -14.64
CA ILE A 61 0.83 3.77 -14.12
C ILE A 61 -0.39 4.51 -13.55
N LYS A 62 -1.54 4.44 -14.22
CA LYS A 62 -2.79 5.05 -13.72
C LYS A 62 -3.29 4.36 -12.46
N ASP A 63 -3.20 3.04 -12.42
CA ASP A 63 -3.62 2.23 -11.28
C ASP A 63 -2.71 2.52 -10.07
N ILE A 64 -1.39 2.65 -10.28
CA ILE A 64 -0.43 3.06 -9.25
C ILE A 64 -0.78 4.45 -8.70
N ALA A 65 -1.00 5.44 -9.57
CA ALA A 65 -1.34 6.80 -9.14
C ALA A 65 -2.63 6.83 -8.31
N SER A 66 -3.61 6.01 -8.69
CA SER A 66 -4.89 5.91 -7.98
C SER A 66 -4.71 5.23 -6.61
N ALA A 67 -3.99 4.11 -6.56
CA ALA A 67 -3.72 3.39 -5.31
C ALA A 67 -2.88 4.21 -4.33
N ILE A 68 -1.90 4.99 -4.81
CA ILE A 68 -1.13 5.92 -3.97
C ILE A 68 -2.07 6.96 -3.34
N LYS A 69 -2.95 7.56 -4.14
CA LYS A 69 -3.91 8.54 -3.65
C LYS A 69 -4.82 7.94 -2.58
N GLU A 70 -5.40 6.77 -2.84
CA GLU A 70 -6.29 6.09 -1.89
C GLU A 70 -5.59 5.69 -0.59
N LEU A 71 -4.33 5.24 -0.68
CA LEU A 71 -3.52 4.94 0.50
C LEU A 71 -3.26 6.20 1.33
N LEU A 72 -2.86 7.30 0.69
CA LEU A 72 -2.64 8.59 1.38
C LEU A 72 -3.93 9.12 2.02
N ASP A 73 -5.07 8.99 1.35
CA ASP A 73 -6.37 9.36 1.90
C ASP A 73 -6.71 8.51 3.14
N SER A 74 -6.40 7.21 3.11
CA SER A 74 -6.60 6.31 4.26
C SER A 74 -5.67 6.65 5.44
N VAL A 75 -4.39 6.97 5.17
CA VAL A 75 -3.45 7.44 6.20
C VAL A 75 -3.95 8.72 6.84
N ASN A 76 -4.36 9.70 6.04
CA ASN A 76 -4.90 10.97 6.52
C ASN A 76 -6.17 10.77 7.36
N HIS A 77 -7.01 9.81 6.99
CA HIS A 77 -8.21 9.48 7.75
C HIS A 77 -7.86 8.91 9.13
N VAL A 78 -6.97 7.92 9.20
CA VAL A 78 -6.48 7.36 10.48
C VAL A 78 -5.85 8.46 11.34
N LEU A 79 -5.00 9.30 10.75
CA LEU A 79 -4.37 10.41 11.48
C LEU A 79 -5.40 11.35 12.09
N LYS A 80 -6.39 11.83 11.32
CA LYS A 80 -7.43 12.72 11.85
C LYS A 80 -8.24 12.05 12.97
N THR A 81 -8.73 10.84 12.72
CA THR A 81 -9.58 10.10 13.66
C THR A 81 -8.89 9.86 15.02
N TYR A 82 -7.57 9.61 15.03
CA TYR A 82 -6.84 9.30 16.25
C TYR A 82 -5.99 10.45 16.81
N GLN A 83 -5.66 11.49 16.03
CA GLN A 83 -5.10 12.74 16.56
C GLN A 83 -6.13 13.53 17.36
N ASP A 84 -7.41 13.52 16.94
CA ASP A 84 -8.48 14.18 17.69
C ASP A 84 -8.76 13.50 19.03
N GLN A 85 -8.54 12.17 19.14
CA GLN A 85 -8.66 11.43 20.40
C GLN A 85 -7.61 11.82 21.44
N GLY A 86 -6.44 12.33 21.02
CA GLY A 86 -5.41 12.84 21.94
C GLY A 86 -5.84 14.13 22.65
N ARG A 87 -6.62 14.99 21.98
CA ARG A 87 -7.07 16.28 22.54
C ARG A 87 -8.30 16.13 23.45
N VAL A 88 -9.21 15.20 23.15
CA VAL A 88 -10.43 15.01 23.98
C VAL A 88 -10.10 14.46 25.38
N LYS A 89 -8.96 13.77 25.56
CA LYS A 89 -8.53 13.27 26.88
C LYS A 89 -8.03 14.37 27.83
N GLU A 90 -7.67 15.55 27.33
CA GLU A 90 -7.19 16.66 28.17
C GLU A 90 -8.30 17.46 28.87
N TYR A 91 -9.55 17.35 28.42
CA TYR A 91 -10.69 18.06 29.03
C TYR A 91 -11.42 17.26 30.12
N ARG A 92 -10.82 16.14 30.58
CA ARG A 92 -11.40 15.27 31.62
C ARG A 92 -10.44 15.06 32.79
N LYS A 93 -9.90 16.15 33.33
CA LYS A 93 -9.27 16.21 34.65
C LYS A 93 -9.94 17.27 35.50
#